data_AF-A0A9D5NE82-F1
#
_entry.id   AF-A0A9D5NE82-F1
#
_cell.length_a   1.000
_cell.length_b   1.000
_cell.length_c   1.000
_cell.angle_alpha   90.00
_cell.angle_beta   90.00
_cell.angle_gamma   90.00
#
_symmetry.space_group_name_H-M   'P 1'
#
loop_
_entity.id
_entity.type
_entity.pdbx_description
1 polymer ?
#
loop_
_entity_poly.entity_id
_entity_poly.type
_entity_poly.pdbx_seq_one_letter_code
_entity_poly.pdbx_strand_id
1 'polypeptide(L)'
;MVPLLKNTKYTGIVTHCSEGSFVFQYNNETYPFTLFNILYTQEGATEACSRLMGTSTIEIEIDLLAPSNEAYVFIRDELLQQTLIQEKHARIKIANPEYTYYTQLQEAQVRDVSGELELIDQGREFDRTRAQQFFGIQFLGLFLALVFFIVRKIIKKVI
;
A
#
# COMPACT_ATOMS: atom_id res chain seq x y z
N MET A 1 16.88 34.79 -1.40
CA MET A 1 16.73 33.34 -1.63
C MET A 1 18.09 32.68 -1.61
N VAL A 2 18.44 32.12 -0.47
CA VAL A 2 19.59 31.20 -0.35
C VAL A 2 19.08 29.79 -0.66
N PRO A 3 19.74 29.02 -1.54
CA PRO A 3 19.30 27.67 -1.86
C PRO A 3 19.40 26.76 -0.63
N LEU A 4 18.43 25.87 -0.48
CA LEU A 4 18.48 24.81 0.53
C LEU A 4 19.62 23.84 0.21
N LEU A 5 20.34 23.42 1.23
CA LEU A 5 21.43 22.46 1.10
C LEU A 5 20.86 21.05 0.97
N LYS A 6 21.54 20.23 0.18
CA LYS A 6 21.21 18.81 0.04
C LYS A 6 21.60 18.03 1.30
N ASN A 7 20.90 16.93 1.56
CA ASN A 7 21.05 16.08 2.77
C ASN A 7 20.99 16.87 4.07
N THR A 8 20.18 17.92 4.10
CA THR A 8 19.92 18.72 5.28
C THR A 8 18.42 18.82 5.45
N LYS A 9 17.94 18.56 6.67
CA LYS A 9 16.54 18.73 7.03
C LYS A 9 16.25 20.18 7.40
N TYR A 10 15.15 20.70 6.88
CA TYR A 10 14.65 22.03 7.20
C TYR A 10 13.23 21.94 7.72
N THR A 11 12.99 22.49 8.91
CA THR A 11 11.65 22.54 9.52
C THR A 11 10.93 23.83 9.16
N GLY A 12 9.69 23.73 8.69
CA GLY A 12 8.90 24.89 8.28
C GLY A 12 7.44 24.53 8.03
N ILE A 13 6.75 25.33 7.23
CA ILE A 13 5.30 25.16 6.97
C ILE A 13 5.02 25.17 5.47
N VAL A 14 3.94 24.51 5.05
CA VAL A 14 3.42 24.63 3.68
C VAL A 14 2.34 25.70 3.68
N THR A 15 2.53 26.73 2.85
CA THR A 15 1.59 27.87 2.76
C THR A 15 0.67 27.79 1.55
N HIS A 16 1.07 27.03 0.53
CA HIS A 16 0.30 26.86 -0.68
C HIS A 16 0.45 25.45 -1.24
N CYS A 17 -0.64 24.93 -1.81
CA CYS A 17 -0.67 23.65 -2.52
C CYS A 17 -1.53 23.78 -3.77
N SER A 18 -1.00 23.36 -4.92
CA SER A 18 -1.73 23.28 -6.19
C SER A 18 -1.16 22.16 -7.06
N GLU A 19 -2.00 21.21 -7.46
CA GLU A 19 -1.67 20.15 -8.43
C GLU A 19 -0.34 19.40 -8.16
N GLY A 20 -0.06 19.08 -6.88
CA GLY A 20 1.18 18.38 -6.50
C GLY A 20 2.44 19.24 -6.48
N SER A 21 2.28 20.56 -6.61
CA SER A 21 3.29 21.58 -6.33
C SER A 21 2.96 22.29 -5.02
N PHE A 22 3.99 22.59 -4.24
CA PHE A 22 3.87 23.11 -2.88
C PHE A 22 4.78 24.32 -2.70
N VAL A 23 4.45 25.17 -1.73
CA VAL A 23 5.32 26.28 -1.29
C VAL A 23 5.67 26.08 0.17
N PHE A 24 6.94 25.78 0.43
CA PHE A 24 7.52 25.66 1.76
C PHE A 24 8.02 27.02 2.25
N GLN A 25 7.68 27.41 3.47
CA GLN A 25 8.18 28.61 4.11
C GLN A 25 9.13 28.25 5.25
N TYR A 26 10.35 28.82 5.19
CA TYR A 26 11.41 28.67 6.18
C TYR A 26 12.18 29.98 6.31
N ASN A 27 12.42 30.44 7.54
CA ASN A 27 13.12 31.71 7.82
C ASN A 27 12.58 32.93 7.03
N ASN A 28 11.25 33.02 6.86
CA ASN A 28 10.57 34.05 6.05
C ASN A 28 10.92 34.05 4.56
N GLU A 29 11.63 33.04 4.05
CA GLU A 29 11.80 32.78 2.62
C GLU A 29 10.83 31.66 2.18
N THR A 30 10.43 31.71 0.91
CA THR A 30 9.54 30.71 0.31
C THR A 30 10.26 29.89 -0.75
N TYR A 31 9.98 28.59 -0.78
CA TYR A 31 10.64 27.61 -1.62
C TYR A 31 9.57 26.76 -2.32
N PRO A 32 9.38 26.92 -3.64
CA PRO A 32 8.53 26.01 -4.38
C PRO A 32 9.18 24.63 -4.46
N PHE A 33 8.40 23.58 -4.22
CA PHE A 33 8.89 22.21 -4.31
C PHE A 33 7.81 21.23 -4.76
N THR A 34 8.24 20.04 -5.19
CA THR A 34 7.41 18.86 -5.41
C THR A 34 7.98 17.67 -4.63
N LEU A 35 7.18 16.62 -4.40
CA LEU A 35 7.70 15.41 -3.73
C LEU A 35 8.62 14.63 -4.67
N PHE A 36 9.83 14.36 -4.19
CA PHE A 36 10.85 13.64 -4.95
C PHE A 36 10.50 12.16 -5.13
N ASN A 37 10.87 11.64 -6.31
CA ASN A 37 10.83 10.24 -6.70
C ASN A 37 9.48 9.50 -6.59
N ILE A 38 8.36 10.22 -6.68
CA ILE A 38 7.04 9.59 -6.77
C ILE A 38 6.20 10.14 -7.92
N LEU A 39 5.25 9.34 -8.38
CA LEU A 39 4.17 9.72 -9.29
C LEU A 39 2.85 9.55 -8.57
N TYR A 40 2.09 10.64 -8.46
CA TYR A 40 0.77 10.63 -7.82
C TYR A 40 -0.33 10.13 -8.75
N THR A 41 -1.40 9.63 -8.14
CA THR A 41 -2.72 9.69 -8.74
C THR A 41 -3.33 11.09 -8.54
N GLN A 42 -4.43 11.39 -9.22
CA GLN A 42 -5.13 12.67 -9.01
C GLN A 42 -5.59 12.82 -7.55
N GLU A 43 -6.15 11.76 -6.98
CA GLU A 43 -6.53 11.70 -5.56
C GLU A 43 -5.31 11.85 -4.64
N GLY A 44 -4.18 11.25 -5.01
CA GLY A 44 -2.95 11.35 -4.22
C GLY A 44 -2.38 12.76 -4.12
N ALA A 45 -2.53 13.58 -5.16
CA ALA A 45 -2.17 14.99 -5.09
C ALA A 45 -3.07 15.76 -4.10
N THR A 46 -4.38 15.47 -4.10
CA THR A 46 -5.33 16.04 -3.13
C THR A 46 -5.02 15.61 -1.71
N GLU A 47 -4.68 14.33 -1.50
CA GLU A 47 -4.33 13.79 -0.19
C GLU A 47 -3.03 14.41 0.34
N ALA A 48 -2.01 14.54 -0.50
CA ALA A 48 -0.77 15.23 -0.14
C ALA A 48 -1.04 16.70 0.26
N CYS A 49 -1.87 17.43 -0.49
CA CYS A 49 -2.27 18.78 -0.12
C CYS A 49 -2.98 18.81 1.24
N SER A 50 -3.95 17.91 1.46
CA SER A 50 -4.72 17.84 2.70
C SER A 50 -3.81 17.66 3.93
N ARG A 51 -2.87 16.70 3.87
CA ARG A 51 -1.93 16.43 4.96
C ARG A 51 -0.97 17.57 5.21
N LEU A 52 -0.40 18.14 4.15
CA LEU A 52 0.60 19.19 4.27
C LEU A 52 0.01 20.52 4.74
N MET A 53 -1.18 20.89 4.23
CA MET A 53 -1.88 22.11 4.67
C MET A 53 -2.52 21.94 6.06
N GLY A 54 -2.87 20.71 6.46
CA GLY A 54 -3.42 20.40 7.78
C GLY A 54 -2.40 20.26 8.90
N THR A 55 -1.10 20.30 8.58
CA THR A 55 -0.01 20.12 9.56
C THR A 55 0.64 21.45 9.90
N SER A 56 0.85 21.72 11.20
CA SER A 56 1.46 22.97 11.67
C SER A 56 2.94 23.11 11.33
N THR A 57 3.67 22.00 11.19
CA THR A 57 5.09 21.96 10.84
C THR A 57 5.43 20.69 10.08
N ILE A 58 6.26 20.81 9.05
CA ILE A 58 6.83 19.69 8.30
C ILE A 58 8.36 19.82 8.28
N GLU A 59 9.04 18.73 7.93
CA GLU A 59 10.44 18.79 7.53
C GLU A 59 10.58 18.47 6.05
N ILE A 60 11.49 19.14 5.36
CA ILE A 60 11.88 18.79 3.99
C ILE A 60 13.37 18.48 3.92
N GLU A 61 13.73 17.55 3.05
CA GLU A 61 15.11 17.17 2.75
C GLU A 61 15.29 16.98 1.24
N ILE A 62 16.30 17.61 0.66
CA ILE A 62 16.64 17.43 -0.76
C ILE A 62 17.76 16.41 -0.86
N ASP A 63 17.54 15.33 -1.58
CA ASP A 63 18.55 14.29 -1.82
C ASP A 63 19.78 14.84 -2.57
N LEU A 64 20.96 14.27 -2.33
CA LEU A 64 22.19 14.58 -3.10
C LEU A 64 21.98 14.51 -4.61
N LEU A 65 21.22 13.52 -5.08
CA LEU A 65 21.01 13.23 -6.49
C LEU A 65 19.69 13.84 -7.02
N ALA A 66 18.89 14.50 -6.18
CA ALA A 66 17.65 15.14 -6.60
C ALA A 66 17.88 16.51 -7.27
N PRO A 67 16.95 16.97 -8.13
CA PRO A 67 16.80 18.38 -8.47
C PRO A 67 16.57 19.23 -7.22
N SER A 68 16.99 20.51 -7.24
CA SER A 68 16.91 21.40 -6.06
C SER A 68 15.50 21.78 -5.61
N ASN A 69 14.48 21.45 -6.41
CA ASN A 69 13.07 21.71 -6.14
C ASN A 69 12.26 20.43 -5.92
N GLU A 70 12.90 19.26 -5.84
CA GLU A 70 12.23 18.01 -5.47
C GLU A 70 12.74 17.57 -4.10
N ALA A 71 11.83 17.32 -3.15
CA ALA A 71 12.19 17.02 -1.76
C ALA A 71 11.48 15.78 -1.21
N TYR A 72 12.16 15.10 -0.29
CA TYR A 72 11.53 14.22 0.69
C TYR A 72 10.86 15.07 1.76
N VAL A 73 9.67 14.65 2.19
CA VAL A 73 8.88 15.40 3.17
C VAL A 73 8.48 14.52 4.33
N PHE A 74 8.65 15.05 5.53
CA PHE A 74 8.35 14.37 6.78
C PHE A 74 7.27 15.11 7.54
N ILE A 75 6.28 14.36 8.02
CA ILE A 75 5.25 14.82 8.94
C ILE A 75 5.42 13.98 10.20
N ARG A 76 5.81 14.60 11.33
CA ARG A 76 6.06 13.89 12.60
C ARG A 76 7.00 12.69 12.43
N ASP A 77 8.14 12.92 11.78
CA ASP A 77 9.16 11.90 11.45
C ASP A 77 8.72 10.81 10.45
N GLU A 78 7.48 10.81 9.96
CA GLU A 78 7.00 9.88 8.95
C GLU A 78 7.21 10.44 7.53
N LEU A 79 7.80 9.63 6.65
CA LEU A 79 8.03 9.99 5.24
C LEU A 79 6.71 9.98 4.48
N LEU A 80 6.22 11.16 4.09
CA LEU A 80 4.91 11.31 3.42
C LEU A 80 4.84 10.46 2.14
N GLN A 81 5.91 10.40 1.34
CA GLN A 81 5.95 9.57 0.14
C GLN A 81 5.71 8.09 0.42
N GLN A 82 6.22 7.58 1.55
CA GLN A 82 6.01 6.20 1.95
C GLN A 82 4.53 5.95 2.23
N THR A 83 3.90 6.84 3.00
CA THR A 83 2.48 6.75 3.35
C THR A 83 1.60 6.79 2.11
N LEU A 84 1.86 7.73 1.19
CA LEU A 84 1.12 7.84 -0.07
C LEU A 84 1.25 6.58 -0.94
N ILE A 85 2.42 5.93 -0.94
CA ILE A 85 2.60 4.65 -1.66
C ILE A 85 1.80 3.53 -0.99
N GLN A 86 1.87 3.42 0.34
CA GLN A 86 1.13 2.39 1.09
C GLN A 86 -0.38 2.52 0.92
N GLU A 87 -0.88 3.75 0.82
CA GLU A 87 -2.28 4.07 0.61
C GLU A 87 -2.70 4.05 -0.88
N LYS A 88 -1.82 3.61 -1.79
CA LYS A 88 -2.07 3.54 -3.25
C LYS A 88 -2.34 4.89 -3.93
N HIS A 89 -1.96 5.98 -3.28
CA HIS A 89 -2.03 7.34 -3.79
C HIS A 89 -0.82 7.74 -4.63
N ALA A 90 0.27 6.98 -4.56
CA ALA A 90 1.47 7.21 -5.35
C ALA A 90 2.21 5.90 -5.67
N ARG A 91 3.16 5.98 -6.60
CA ARG A 91 4.15 4.93 -6.89
C ARG A 91 5.54 5.51 -7.10
N ILE A 92 6.59 4.70 -6.97
CA ILE A 92 7.96 5.13 -7.24
C ILE A 92 8.10 5.56 -8.71
N LYS A 93 8.72 6.73 -8.94
CA LYS A 93 8.96 7.29 -10.29
C LYS A 93 10.19 6.66 -10.95
N ILE A 94 11.31 6.59 -10.24
CA ILE A 94 12.60 6.08 -10.72
C ILE A 94 13.13 5.05 -9.73
N ALA A 95 13.48 3.88 -10.26
CA ALA A 95 14.16 2.84 -9.50
C ALA A 95 15.67 3.14 -9.45
N ASN A 96 16.13 3.77 -8.36
CA ASN A 96 17.54 4.05 -8.15
C ASN A 96 17.95 3.78 -6.68
N PRO A 97 18.76 2.74 -6.41
CA PRO A 97 19.18 2.37 -5.06
C PRO A 97 20.09 3.40 -4.39
N GLU A 98 20.67 4.33 -5.14
CA GLU A 98 21.52 5.39 -4.61
C GLU A 98 20.73 6.56 -3.99
N TYR A 99 19.39 6.59 -4.14
CA TYR A 99 18.57 7.60 -3.46
C TYR A 99 18.36 7.22 -1.99
N THR A 100 18.47 8.22 -1.11
CA THR A 100 18.54 8.07 0.35
C THR A 100 17.43 7.17 0.92
N TYR A 101 16.20 7.34 0.44
CA TYR A 101 15.03 6.59 0.94
C TYR A 101 14.47 5.56 -0.05
N TYR A 102 15.23 5.18 -1.09
CA TYR A 102 14.73 4.25 -2.11
C TYR A 102 14.25 2.92 -1.53
N THR A 103 15.07 2.28 -0.69
CA THR A 103 14.72 0.98 -0.09
C THR A 103 13.43 1.06 0.73
N GLN A 104 13.26 2.12 1.52
CA GLN A 104 12.04 2.36 2.31
C GLN A 104 10.80 2.52 1.42
N LEU A 105 10.91 3.27 0.31
CA LEU A 105 9.81 3.41 -0.65
C LEU A 105 9.53 2.10 -1.39
N GLN A 106 10.57 1.33 -1.74
CA GLN A 106 10.43 0.03 -2.39
C GLN A 106 9.68 -0.96 -1.50
N GLU A 107 10.04 -1.06 -0.23
CA GLU A 107 9.35 -1.91 0.75
C GLU A 107 7.88 -1.52 0.93
N ALA A 108 7.57 -0.22 0.94
CA ALA A 108 6.20 0.26 0.97
C ALA A 108 5.39 -0.18 -0.25
N GLN A 109 6.00 -0.14 -1.43
CA GLN A 109 5.35 -0.57 -2.67
C GLN A 109 5.18 -2.10 -2.74
N VAL A 110 6.14 -2.87 -2.23
CA VAL A 110 6.08 -4.35 -2.27
C VAL A 110 5.09 -4.92 -1.25
N ARG A 111 4.92 -4.30 -0.07
CA ARG A 111 3.94 -4.73 0.94
C ARG A 111 2.51 -4.80 0.38
N ASP A 112 2.18 -4.00 -0.63
CA ASP A 112 0.90 -4.06 -1.32
C ASP A 112 0.69 -5.39 -2.08
N VAL A 113 1.74 -5.90 -2.73
CA VAL A 113 1.66 -7.15 -3.51
C VAL A 113 1.47 -8.37 -2.61
N SER A 114 2.04 -8.37 -1.41
CA SER A 114 1.91 -9.48 -0.46
C SER A 114 0.50 -9.59 0.12
N GLY A 115 -0.16 -8.47 0.44
CA GLY A 115 -1.53 -8.48 0.96
C GLY A 115 -2.57 -9.02 -0.05
N GLU A 116 -2.38 -8.72 -1.35
CA GLU A 116 -3.23 -9.28 -2.40
C GLU A 116 -2.98 -10.78 -2.62
N LEU A 117 -1.74 -11.24 -2.48
CA LEU A 117 -1.41 -12.68 -2.52
C LEU A 117 -2.03 -13.46 -1.34
N GLU A 118 -2.00 -12.89 -0.13
CA GLU A 118 -2.57 -13.54 1.07
C GLU A 118 -4.08 -13.74 0.98
N LEU A 119 -4.81 -12.77 0.43
CA LEU A 119 -6.26 -12.89 0.19
C LEU A 119 -6.60 -13.95 -0.86
N ILE A 120 -5.78 -14.06 -1.90
CA ILE A 120 -5.94 -15.10 -2.93
C ILE A 120 -5.66 -16.49 -2.35
N ASP A 121 -4.65 -16.63 -1.50
CA ASP A 121 -4.29 -17.92 -0.90
C ASP A 121 -5.33 -18.39 0.12
N GLN A 122 -5.82 -17.48 0.98
CA GLN A 122 -6.95 -17.77 1.87
C GLN A 122 -8.23 -18.16 1.11
N GLY A 123 -8.53 -17.47 0.00
CA GLY A 123 -9.67 -17.82 -0.86
C GLY A 123 -9.54 -19.23 -1.44
N ARG A 124 -8.35 -19.62 -1.92
CA ARG A 124 -8.08 -20.97 -2.44
C ARG A 124 -8.14 -22.04 -1.36
N GLU A 125 -7.64 -21.76 -0.16
CA GLU A 125 -7.65 -22.72 0.95
C GLU A 125 -9.08 -22.92 1.50
N PHE A 126 -9.88 -21.86 1.55
CA PHE A 126 -11.31 -21.92 1.89
C PHE A 126 -12.11 -22.75 0.86
N ASP A 127 -11.91 -22.52 -0.45
CA ASP A 127 -12.60 -23.27 -1.50
C ASP A 127 -12.21 -24.75 -1.53
N ARG A 128 -10.93 -25.07 -1.30
CA ARG A 128 -10.42 -26.44 -1.24
C ARG A 128 -11.02 -27.23 -0.07
N THR A 129 -11.17 -26.58 1.09
CA THR A 129 -11.78 -27.18 2.29
C THR A 129 -13.27 -27.47 2.09
N ARG A 130 -14.00 -26.54 1.44
CA ARG A 130 -15.43 -26.72 1.14
C ARG A 130 -15.66 -27.85 0.13
N ALA A 131 -14.84 -27.94 -0.92
CA ALA A 131 -14.93 -29.02 -1.91
C ALA A 131 -14.74 -30.41 -1.26
N GLN A 132 -13.76 -30.57 -0.37
CA GLN A 132 -13.52 -31.85 0.32
C GLN A 132 -14.69 -32.29 1.22
N GLN A 133 -15.36 -31.34 1.89
CA GLN A 133 -16.53 -31.66 2.73
C GLN A 133 -17.75 -32.10 1.91
N PHE A 134 -17.99 -31.50 0.74
CA PHE A 134 -19.09 -31.91 -0.13
C PHE A 134 -18.92 -33.32 -0.71
N PHE A 135 -17.70 -33.70 -1.13
CA PHE A 135 -17.45 -35.05 -1.64
C PHE A 135 -17.61 -36.12 -0.56
N GLY A 136 -17.12 -35.89 0.67
CA GLY A 136 -17.23 -36.87 1.76
C GLY A 136 -18.69 -37.19 2.16
N ILE A 137 -19.56 -36.18 2.21
CA ILE A 137 -20.96 -36.35 2.61
C ILE A 137 -21.77 -37.10 1.54
N GLN A 138 -21.49 -36.85 0.25
CA GLN A 138 -22.16 -37.51 -0.88
C GLN A 138 -21.86 -39.02 -0.92
N PHE A 139 -20.61 -39.42 -0.67
CA PHE A 139 -20.23 -40.85 -0.64
C PHE A 139 -20.82 -41.59 0.56
N LEU A 140 -20.93 -40.96 1.73
CA LEU A 140 -21.55 -41.58 2.90
C LEU A 140 -23.06 -41.80 2.70
N GLY A 141 -23.76 -40.83 2.09
CA GLY A 141 -25.19 -40.96 1.78
C GLY A 141 -25.50 -42.09 0.79
N LEU A 142 -24.70 -42.20 -0.28
CA LEU A 142 -24.83 -43.29 -1.26
C LEU A 142 -24.53 -44.66 -0.63
N PHE A 143 -23.52 -44.75 0.23
CA PHE A 143 -23.19 -45.99 0.92
C PHE A 143 -24.32 -46.45 1.85
N LEU A 144 -24.90 -45.54 2.65
CA LEU A 144 -26.02 -45.85 3.53
C LEU A 144 -27.28 -46.28 2.75
N ALA A 145 -27.57 -45.62 1.63
CA ALA A 145 -28.70 -46.00 0.77
C ALA A 145 -28.50 -47.40 0.14
N LEU A 146 -27.29 -47.73 -0.27
CA LEU A 146 -26.95 -49.03 -0.84
C LEU A 146 -27.03 -50.16 0.20
N VAL A 147 -26.52 -49.92 1.41
CA VAL A 147 -26.64 -50.86 2.54
C VAL A 147 -28.12 -51.08 2.88
N PHE A 148 -28.92 -50.02 2.98
CA PHE A 148 -30.35 -50.14 3.24
C PHE A 148 -31.06 -50.97 2.16
N PHE A 149 -30.73 -50.75 0.89
CA PHE A 149 -31.33 -51.50 -0.23
C PHE A 149 -30.97 -52.99 -0.18
N ILE A 150 -29.70 -53.32 0.12
CA ILE A 150 -29.23 -54.71 0.28
C ILE A 150 -29.95 -55.39 1.44
N VAL A 151 -29.99 -54.76 2.62
CA VAL A 151 -30.67 -55.30 3.81
C VAL A 151 -32.15 -55.54 3.53
N ARG A 152 -32.84 -54.57 2.91
CA ARG A 152 -34.26 -54.70 2.57
C ARG A 152 -34.53 -55.82 1.56
N LYS A 153 -33.62 -56.04 0.61
CA LYS A 153 -33.72 -57.13 -0.38
C LYS A 153 -33.47 -58.50 0.25
N ILE A 154 -32.57 -58.59 1.24
CA ILE A 154 -32.31 -59.83 2.00
C ILE A 154 -33.53 -60.18 2.86
N ILE A 155 -34.08 -59.23 3.61
CA ILE A 155 -35.25 -59.46 4.47
C ILE A 155 -36.46 -59.94 3.66
N LYS A 156 -36.73 -59.34 2.49
CA LYS A 156 -37.81 -59.78 1.58
C LYS A 156 -37.62 -61.18 0.98
N LYS A 157 -36.41 -61.74 1.02
CA LYS A 157 -36.11 -63.09 0.51
C LYS A 157 -36.26 -64.19 1.57
N VAL A 158 -36.37 -63.81 2.85
CA VAL A 158 -36.38 -64.72 4.00
C VAL A 158 -37.80 -64.88 4.59
N ILE A 159 -38.79 -64.17 4.03
CA ILE A 159 -40.22 -64.28 4.36
C ILE A 159 -40.95 -64.95 3.20
#